data_AF-A0AAD5XK28-F1
#
_entry.id   AF-A0AAD5XK28-F1
#
_cell.length_a   1.000
_cell.length_b   1.000
_cell.length_c   1.000
_cell.angle_alpha   90.00
_cell.angle_beta   90.00
_cell.angle_gamma   90.00
#
_symmetry.space_group_name_H-M   'P 1'
#
loop_
_entity.id
_entity.type
_entity.pdbx_description
1 polymer ?
#
loop_
_entity_poly.entity_id
_entity_poly.type
_entity_poly.pdbx_seq_one_letter_code
_entity_poly.pdbx_strand_id
1 'polypeptide(L)'
;MPEAVASVADRLTAVVHRANAQPGVAGLKNLIFAVVLYRFAVRAWRQVLIKGPVRAVVEFYKASLQSLIVLTRKRIPAANNLVKTEIAKQVLSIEKKMVKIQPGEKVYRALPVQGLSDPAVRKELQRYQNMGDVDWRAGKISGAIYHGGDAVSALITDAFSRFTVTNPLHPEIFPGIRKMEAEVVSMVLRMYNAPDTGCGSVTSGGTESLLMAVKAYRDMARDQRDVTEPEMVVPVTIHAAFDKAESYFGVKLIHIPMDPTTGKVDLTKVARAINRNTIMLAGSAPNFPHGIVDDIPALARLAQKHGIGMHVDCCLGGFLVPFLEKAGFALPHAVDFRVEGVTSISVDTHKYGFAPKGSSVVMYVRKEIRDYQYFVTTEWPGGIYASPSIAGSRPGALIAGCWAAMVHFGESGYVASTREIMQTAMKIKAGVKKIAGIELIGDPLISVVSFRALAPINTYAVADLLSRKDWHLNVLQNPPAIHIACTMLTSNGNAADELLRDLENAVSEIRKDPEAGKGAVAAIYGTAASVPDRTIIADVTRGFLDALTKI
;
A
#
# COMPACT_ATOMS: atom_id res chain seq x y z
N MET A 1 -18.80 -5.65 -58.07
CA MET A 1 -18.57 -5.86 -56.62
C MET A 1 -19.07 -4.73 -55.71
N PRO A 2 -19.07 -3.43 -56.08
CA PRO A 2 -19.57 -2.35 -55.20
C PRO A 2 -21.10 -2.33 -55.00
N GLU A 3 -21.89 -2.66 -56.03
CA GLU A 3 -23.36 -2.56 -55.98
C GLU A 3 -24.02 -3.64 -55.09
N ALA A 4 -23.40 -4.81 -54.96
CA ALA A 4 -23.89 -5.90 -54.11
C ALA A 4 -23.74 -5.58 -52.61
N VAL A 5 -22.72 -4.79 -52.22
CA VAL A 5 -22.48 -4.39 -50.83
C VAL A 5 -23.43 -3.26 -50.40
N ALA A 6 -23.70 -2.30 -51.30
CA ALA A 6 -24.69 -1.23 -51.06
C ALA A 6 -26.11 -1.81 -50.86
N SER A 7 -26.50 -2.79 -51.69
CA SER A 7 -27.80 -3.47 -51.59
C SER A 7 -28.02 -4.20 -50.26
N VAL A 8 -26.96 -4.76 -49.66
CA VAL A 8 -27.03 -5.46 -48.37
C VAL A 8 -27.11 -4.46 -47.20
N ALA A 9 -26.38 -3.35 -47.27
CA ALA A 9 -26.44 -2.28 -46.27
C ALA A 9 -27.82 -1.61 -46.23
N ASP A 10 -28.44 -1.33 -47.38
CA ASP A 10 -29.78 -0.74 -47.45
C ASP A 10 -30.86 -1.70 -46.92
N ARG A 11 -30.74 -3.00 -47.22
CA ARG A 11 -31.65 -4.03 -46.68
C ARG A 11 -31.49 -4.19 -45.17
N LEU A 12 -30.27 -4.19 -44.64
CA LEU A 12 -30.02 -4.21 -43.19
C LEU A 12 -30.59 -2.97 -42.50
N THR A 13 -30.44 -1.79 -43.11
CA THR A 13 -30.97 -0.53 -42.57
C THR A 13 -32.49 -0.52 -42.56
N ALA A 14 -33.13 -1.04 -43.62
CA ALA A 14 -34.58 -1.21 -43.68
C ALA A 14 -35.11 -2.25 -42.67
N VAL A 15 -34.38 -3.34 -42.42
CA VAL A 15 -34.71 -4.34 -41.39
C VAL A 15 -34.60 -3.74 -39.99
N VAL A 16 -33.55 -2.96 -39.71
CA VAL A 16 -33.39 -2.25 -38.44
C VAL A 16 -34.48 -1.19 -38.26
N HIS A 17 -34.86 -0.46 -39.31
CA HIS A 17 -35.96 0.51 -39.27
C HIS A 17 -37.31 -0.17 -39.01
N ARG A 18 -37.61 -1.30 -39.66
CA ARG A 18 -38.83 -2.09 -39.41
C ARG A 18 -38.86 -2.70 -38.01
N ALA A 19 -37.73 -3.21 -37.52
CA ALA A 19 -37.62 -3.70 -36.15
C ALA A 19 -37.85 -2.57 -35.14
N ASN A 20 -37.31 -1.37 -35.37
CA ASN A 20 -37.50 -0.21 -34.50
C ASN A 20 -38.92 0.37 -34.51
N ALA A 21 -39.69 0.14 -35.59
CA ALA A 21 -41.07 0.57 -35.72
C ALA A 21 -42.08 -0.38 -35.04
N GLN A 22 -41.65 -1.56 -34.58
CA GLN A 22 -42.52 -2.47 -33.82
C GLN A 22 -42.70 -1.98 -32.37
N PRO A 23 -43.94 -1.87 -31.86
CA PRO A 23 -44.22 -1.38 -30.51
C PRO A 23 -43.45 -2.12 -29.40
N GLY A 24 -43.25 -3.44 -29.56
CA GLY A 24 -42.50 -4.27 -28.61
C GLY A 24 -41.00 -3.95 -28.55
N VAL A 25 -40.38 -3.59 -29.68
CA VAL A 25 -38.95 -3.24 -29.74
C VAL A 25 -38.72 -1.83 -29.21
N ALA A 26 -39.62 -0.89 -29.49
CA ALA A 26 -39.60 0.45 -28.89
C ALA A 26 -39.81 0.37 -27.37
N GLY A 27 -40.72 -0.47 -26.89
CA GLY A 27 -40.92 -0.76 -25.48
C GLY A 27 -39.68 -1.35 -24.81
N LEU A 28 -39.03 -2.33 -25.44
CA LEU A 28 -37.78 -2.92 -24.94
C LEU A 28 -36.63 -1.90 -24.89
N LYS A 29 -36.48 -1.05 -25.91
CA LYS A 29 -35.49 0.04 -25.90
C LYS A 29 -35.72 1.04 -24.77
N ASN A 30 -36.97 1.46 -24.58
CA ASN A 30 -37.33 2.37 -23.49
C ASN A 30 -37.09 1.72 -22.12
N LEU A 31 -37.35 0.41 -21.98
CA LEU A 31 -37.03 -0.34 -20.78
C LEU A 31 -35.52 -0.41 -20.53
N ILE A 32 -34.72 -0.74 -21.55
CA ILE A 32 -33.25 -0.75 -21.43
C ILE A 32 -32.75 0.65 -21.05
N PHE A 33 -33.24 1.69 -21.71
CA PHE A 33 -32.88 3.08 -21.41
C PHE A 33 -33.27 3.47 -19.97
N ALA A 34 -34.47 3.10 -19.51
CA ALA A 34 -34.90 3.32 -18.14
C ALA A 34 -34.04 2.56 -17.12
N VAL A 35 -33.65 1.32 -17.41
CA VAL A 35 -32.72 0.55 -16.58
C VAL A 35 -31.34 1.20 -16.53
N VAL A 36 -30.83 1.71 -17.66
CA VAL A 36 -29.57 2.45 -17.71
C VAL A 36 -29.66 3.74 -16.88
N LEU A 37 -30.70 4.54 -17.07
CA LEU A 37 -30.95 5.76 -16.29
C LEU A 37 -31.08 5.46 -14.80
N TYR A 38 -31.82 4.42 -14.43
CA TYR A 38 -31.95 3.98 -13.05
C TYR A 38 -30.58 3.60 -12.46
N ARG A 39 -29.76 2.83 -13.19
CA ARG A 39 -28.39 2.48 -12.76
C ARG A 39 -27.52 3.73 -12.57
N PHE A 40 -27.60 4.71 -13.47
CA PHE A 40 -26.88 5.98 -13.33
C PHE A 40 -27.38 6.81 -12.14
N ALA A 41 -28.69 6.91 -11.95
CA ALA A 41 -29.32 7.63 -10.84
C ALA A 41 -28.93 7.00 -9.50
N VAL A 42 -28.98 5.67 -9.37
CA VAL A 42 -28.55 4.95 -8.16
C VAL A 42 -27.06 5.18 -7.88
N ARG A 43 -26.21 5.15 -8.92
CA ARG A 43 -24.77 5.45 -8.77
C ARG A 43 -24.53 6.88 -8.28
N ALA A 44 -25.21 7.86 -8.86
CA ALA A 44 -25.11 9.26 -8.46
C ALA A 44 -25.61 9.48 -7.02
N TRP A 45 -26.77 8.92 -6.69
CA TRP A 45 -27.35 8.96 -5.36
C TRP A 45 -26.43 8.35 -4.30
N ARG A 46 -25.76 7.23 -4.61
CA ARG A 46 -24.74 6.65 -3.72
C ARG A 46 -23.59 7.59 -3.43
N GLN A 47 -23.07 8.32 -4.42
CA GLN A 47 -22.02 9.31 -4.19
C GLN A 47 -22.50 10.39 -3.21
N VAL A 48 -23.74 10.85 -3.34
CA VAL A 48 -24.36 11.81 -2.40
C VAL A 48 -24.49 11.22 -1.00
N LEU A 49 -24.93 9.97 -0.86
CA LEU A 49 -25.08 9.32 0.45
C LEU A 49 -23.74 9.12 1.18
N ILE A 50 -22.69 8.77 0.45
CA ILE A 50 -21.36 8.48 1.00
C ILE A 50 -20.61 9.78 1.29
N LYS A 51 -20.60 10.74 0.37
CA LYS A 51 -19.73 11.92 0.44
C LYS A 51 -20.45 13.20 0.89
N GLY A 52 -21.78 13.19 0.89
CA GLY A 52 -22.62 14.38 1.07
C GLY A 52 -22.90 15.09 -0.26
N PRO A 53 -23.98 15.90 -0.35
CA PRO A 53 -24.42 16.52 -1.60
C PRO A 53 -23.40 17.49 -2.17
N VAL A 54 -22.82 18.36 -1.33
CA VAL A 54 -21.82 19.35 -1.76
C VAL A 54 -20.59 18.68 -2.35
N ARG A 55 -20.01 17.71 -1.64
CA ARG A 55 -18.79 17.02 -2.09
C ARG A 55 -19.04 16.16 -3.32
N ALA A 56 -20.19 15.49 -3.40
CA ALA A 56 -20.57 14.71 -4.58
C ALA A 56 -20.68 15.59 -5.83
N VAL A 57 -21.30 16.78 -5.71
CA VAL A 57 -21.38 17.75 -6.81
C VAL A 57 -19.99 18.28 -7.19
N VAL A 58 -19.17 18.65 -6.22
CA VAL A 58 -17.80 19.15 -6.46
C VAL A 58 -16.94 18.08 -7.15
N GLU A 59 -16.99 16.83 -6.71
CA GLU A 59 -16.24 15.74 -7.33
C GLU A 59 -16.78 15.38 -8.71
N PHE A 60 -18.10 15.38 -8.91
CA PHE A 60 -18.70 15.19 -10.23
C PHE A 60 -18.29 16.30 -11.20
N TYR A 61 -18.31 17.56 -10.74
CA TYR A 61 -17.84 18.71 -11.52
C TYR A 61 -16.37 18.57 -11.87
N LYS A 62 -15.50 18.22 -10.89
CA LYS A 62 -14.07 17.98 -11.12
C LYS A 62 -13.83 16.85 -12.11
N ALA A 63 -14.52 15.72 -11.97
CA ALA A 63 -14.39 14.58 -12.87
C ALA A 63 -14.87 14.90 -14.30
N SER A 64 -15.96 15.66 -14.42
CA SER A 64 -16.51 16.12 -15.70
C SER A 64 -15.55 17.11 -16.37
N LEU A 65 -15.01 18.06 -15.60
CA LEU A 65 -14.02 19.02 -16.07
C LEU A 65 -12.73 18.31 -16.50
N GLN A 66 -12.24 17.33 -15.72
CA GLN A 66 -11.09 16.51 -16.10
C GLN A 66 -11.36 15.73 -17.39
N SER A 67 -12.52 15.10 -17.51
CA SER A 67 -12.91 14.37 -18.72
C SER A 67 -12.95 15.30 -19.93
N LEU A 68 -13.50 16.51 -19.77
CA LEU A 68 -13.53 17.53 -20.80
C LEU A 68 -12.11 18.01 -21.16
N ILE A 69 -11.24 18.26 -20.18
CA ILE A 69 -9.83 18.63 -20.40
C ILE A 69 -9.11 17.53 -21.18
N VAL A 70 -9.28 16.27 -20.79
CA VAL A 70 -8.66 15.12 -21.47
C VAL A 70 -9.18 14.97 -22.90
N LEU A 71 -10.50 15.07 -23.11
CA LEU A 71 -11.12 15.01 -24.44
C LEU A 71 -10.66 16.17 -25.33
N THR A 72 -10.60 17.38 -24.78
CA THR A 72 -10.14 18.59 -25.49
C THR A 72 -8.65 18.48 -25.82
N ARG A 73 -7.81 18.04 -24.88
CA ARG A 73 -6.39 17.75 -25.09
C ARG A 73 -6.18 16.72 -26.21
N LYS A 74 -6.95 15.62 -26.21
CA LYS A 74 -6.87 14.60 -27.26
C LYS A 74 -7.26 15.14 -28.64
N ARG A 75 -8.11 16.17 -28.70
CA ARG A 75 -8.60 16.78 -29.95
C ARG A 75 -7.76 17.96 -30.45
N ILE A 76 -6.93 18.59 -29.60
CA ILE A 76 -6.07 19.72 -29.97
C ILE A 76 -4.59 19.26 -29.95
N PRO A 77 -3.99 18.93 -31.11
CA PRO A 77 -2.63 18.40 -31.19
C PRO A 77 -1.57 19.31 -30.55
N ALA A 78 -1.69 20.63 -30.74
CA ALA A 78 -0.74 21.61 -30.19
C ALA A 78 -0.72 21.61 -28.65
N ALA A 79 -1.90 21.58 -28.01
CA ALA A 79 -2.01 21.51 -26.55
C ALA A 79 -1.46 20.19 -26.00
N ASN A 80 -1.74 19.07 -26.69
CA ASN A 80 -1.19 17.77 -26.31
C ASN A 80 0.34 17.72 -26.43
N ASN A 81 0.90 18.33 -27.47
CA ASN A 81 2.36 18.40 -27.67
C ASN A 81 3.04 19.25 -26.59
N LEU A 82 2.42 20.36 -26.18
CA LEU A 82 2.95 21.19 -25.10
C LEU A 82 2.98 20.44 -23.76
N VAL A 83 1.90 19.74 -23.41
CA VAL A 83 1.85 18.91 -22.19
C VAL A 83 2.88 17.78 -22.24
N LYS A 84 2.99 17.06 -23.37
CA LYS A 84 4.01 16.02 -23.55
C LYS A 84 5.43 16.57 -23.40
N THR A 85 5.69 17.75 -23.94
CA THR A 85 6.99 18.43 -23.84
C THR A 85 7.31 18.74 -22.38
N GLU A 86 6.33 19.24 -21.61
CA GLU A 86 6.55 19.56 -20.20
C GLU A 86 6.75 18.31 -19.34
N ILE A 87 5.96 17.25 -19.57
CA ILE A 87 6.17 15.95 -18.93
C ILE A 87 7.58 15.44 -19.25
N ALA A 88 8.01 15.47 -20.52
CA ALA A 88 9.33 15.04 -20.92
C ALA A 88 10.45 15.81 -20.22
N LYS A 89 10.31 17.14 -20.04
CA LYS A 89 11.28 17.94 -19.27
C LYS A 89 11.36 17.50 -17.81
N GLN A 90 10.22 17.25 -17.16
CA GLN A 90 10.19 16.80 -15.78
C GLN A 90 10.82 15.41 -15.64
N VAL A 91 10.50 14.48 -16.55
CA VAL A 91 11.09 13.15 -16.60
C VAL A 91 12.61 13.22 -16.84
N LEU A 92 13.08 14.04 -17.77
CA LEU A 92 14.52 14.28 -17.99
C LEU A 92 15.21 14.87 -16.75
N SER A 93 14.54 15.75 -16.00
CA SER A 93 15.07 16.29 -14.74
C SER A 93 15.21 15.20 -13.67
N ILE A 94 14.22 14.30 -13.57
CA ILE A 94 14.27 13.13 -12.69
C ILE A 94 15.42 12.20 -13.10
N GLU A 95 15.52 11.87 -14.39
CA GLU A 95 16.59 11.03 -14.93
C GLU A 95 17.97 11.58 -14.62
N LYS A 96 18.20 12.88 -14.85
CA LYS A 96 19.48 13.52 -14.52
C LYS A 96 19.84 13.45 -13.03
N LYS A 97 18.85 13.42 -12.15
CA LYS A 97 19.06 13.33 -10.70
C LYS A 97 19.28 11.89 -10.23
N MET A 98 18.63 10.92 -10.85
CA MET A 98 18.65 9.51 -10.42
C MET A 98 19.72 8.68 -11.14
N VAL A 99 19.87 8.87 -12.44
CA VAL A 99 20.80 8.14 -13.30
C VAL A 99 22.12 8.92 -13.33
N LYS A 100 22.82 8.91 -12.19
CA LYS A 100 24.14 9.54 -12.06
C LYS A 100 25.22 8.54 -12.45
N ILE A 101 25.58 8.51 -13.72
CA ILE A 101 26.73 7.72 -14.19
C ILE A 101 27.88 8.68 -14.44
N GLN A 102 28.98 8.49 -13.72
CA GLN A 102 30.13 9.36 -13.86
C GLN A 102 30.87 9.06 -15.17
N PRO A 103 31.49 10.07 -15.83
CA PRO A 103 32.33 9.81 -17.00
C PRO A 103 33.42 8.78 -16.69
N GLY A 104 33.50 7.72 -17.49
CA GLY A 104 34.45 6.62 -17.27
C GLY A 104 34.03 5.60 -16.21
N GLU A 105 32.84 5.75 -15.59
CA GLU A 105 32.31 4.74 -14.68
C GLU A 105 32.04 3.43 -15.41
N LYS A 106 32.42 2.32 -14.78
CA LYS A 106 32.20 0.99 -15.32
C LYS A 106 30.72 0.61 -15.22
N VAL A 107 30.15 0.30 -16.38
CA VAL A 107 28.74 -0.02 -16.55
C VAL A 107 28.59 -1.32 -17.35
N TYR A 108 27.76 -2.24 -16.86
CA TYR A 108 27.45 -3.49 -17.56
C TYR A 108 26.18 -3.32 -18.40
N ARG A 109 26.34 -3.10 -19.72
CA ARG A 109 25.21 -3.06 -20.69
C ARG A 109 24.97 -4.40 -21.40
N ALA A 110 25.91 -5.32 -21.27
CA ALA A 110 25.87 -6.67 -21.79
C ALA A 110 26.57 -7.60 -20.80
N LEU A 111 26.35 -8.90 -20.95
CA LEU A 111 27.13 -9.91 -20.23
C LEU A 111 28.62 -9.74 -20.59
N PRO A 112 29.53 -9.82 -19.60
CA PRO A 112 30.96 -9.79 -19.89
C PRO A 112 31.34 -11.04 -20.71
N VAL A 113 32.20 -10.86 -21.72
CA VAL A 113 32.60 -11.95 -22.63
C VAL A 113 33.22 -13.13 -21.88
N GLN A 114 33.95 -12.84 -20.80
CA GLN A 114 34.44 -13.82 -19.84
C GLN A 114 33.88 -13.50 -18.46
N GLY A 115 33.53 -14.55 -17.71
CA GLY A 115 33.10 -14.41 -16.33
C GLY A 115 34.17 -13.72 -15.49
N LEU A 116 33.73 -12.81 -14.61
CA LEU A 116 34.63 -12.19 -13.63
C LEU A 116 35.03 -13.21 -12.58
N SER A 117 36.26 -13.12 -12.08
CA SER A 117 36.70 -13.92 -10.94
C SER A 117 35.99 -13.52 -9.64
N ASP A 118 35.88 -14.42 -8.68
CA ASP A 118 35.24 -14.15 -7.38
C ASP A 118 35.78 -12.87 -6.70
N PRO A 119 37.10 -12.61 -6.64
CA PRO A 119 37.61 -11.37 -6.06
C PRO A 119 37.15 -10.12 -6.84
N ALA A 120 37.06 -10.21 -8.17
CA ALA A 120 36.59 -9.10 -9.00
C ALA A 120 35.10 -8.83 -8.78
N VAL A 121 34.27 -9.88 -8.67
CA VAL A 121 32.83 -9.72 -8.33
C VAL A 121 32.68 -9.10 -6.94
N ARG A 122 33.42 -9.57 -5.93
CA ARG A 122 33.39 -9.00 -4.57
C ARG A 122 33.80 -7.52 -4.55
N LYS A 123 34.79 -7.13 -5.37
CA LYS A 123 35.18 -5.73 -5.55
C LYS A 123 34.05 -4.90 -6.16
N GLU A 124 33.33 -5.42 -7.15
CA GLU A 124 32.15 -4.74 -7.71
C GLU A 124 31.02 -4.62 -6.68
N LEU A 125 30.74 -5.67 -5.90
CA LEU A 125 29.75 -5.61 -4.81
C LEU A 125 30.09 -4.52 -3.79
N GLN A 126 31.36 -4.43 -3.37
CA GLN A 126 31.82 -3.36 -2.47
C GLN A 126 31.65 -1.98 -3.10
N ARG A 127 31.93 -1.84 -4.41
CA ARG A 127 31.73 -0.58 -5.14
C ARG A 127 30.26 -0.14 -5.09
N TYR A 128 29.32 -1.05 -5.38
CA TYR A 128 27.89 -0.75 -5.32
C TYR A 128 27.41 -0.44 -3.90
N GLN A 129 27.92 -1.16 -2.90
CA GLN A 129 27.62 -0.88 -1.49
C GLN A 129 28.05 0.53 -1.07
N ASN A 130 29.16 1.04 -1.63
CA ASN A 130 29.71 2.35 -1.32
C ASN A 130 29.08 3.50 -2.15
N MET A 131 28.07 3.24 -2.99
CA MET A 131 27.39 4.29 -3.77
C MET A 131 26.39 5.11 -2.95
N GLY A 132 25.98 4.63 -1.78
CA GLY A 132 25.03 5.33 -0.92
C GLY A 132 25.73 6.32 0.01
N ASP A 133 25.30 7.58 -0.02
CA ASP A 133 25.83 8.64 0.86
C ASP A 133 25.04 8.79 2.18
N VAL A 134 23.95 8.02 2.35
CA VAL A 134 23.05 8.14 3.50
C VAL A 134 23.51 7.25 4.65
N ASP A 135 23.83 7.86 5.80
CA ASP A 135 24.05 7.11 7.04
C ASP A 135 22.71 6.67 7.64
N TRP A 136 22.24 5.51 7.21
CA TRP A 136 21.01 4.92 7.72
C TRP A 136 21.10 4.48 9.19
N ARG A 137 22.30 4.34 9.76
CA ARG A 137 22.48 3.95 11.17
C ARG A 137 22.19 5.09 12.13
N ALA A 138 22.20 6.33 11.68
CA ALA A 138 21.92 7.52 12.49
C ALA A 138 20.47 7.62 13.00
N GLY A 139 19.58 6.70 12.62
CA GLY A 139 18.18 6.70 13.08
C GLY A 139 17.29 7.77 12.44
N LYS A 140 17.79 8.47 11.40
CA LYS A 140 17.12 9.58 10.71
C LYS A 140 16.23 9.19 9.53
N ILE A 141 16.04 7.88 9.31
CA ILE A 141 15.21 7.35 8.23
C ILE A 141 13.88 6.84 8.82
N SER A 142 12.78 7.36 8.29
CA SER A 142 11.45 6.88 8.65
C SER A 142 11.20 5.48 8.08
N GLY A 143 10.96 4.50 8.95
CA GLY A 143 10.75 3.12 8.55
C GLY A 143 11.96 2.56 7.81
N ALA A 144 11.74 2.05 6.59
CA ALA A 144 12.74 1.44 5.69
C ALA A 144 13.51 0.24 6.29
N ILE A 145 14.34 0.49 7.29
CA ILE A 145 15.17 -0.46 8.03
C ILE A 145 14.66 -0.56 9.47
N TYR A 146 14.19 -1.74 9.85
CA TYR A 146 13.43 -1.93 11.10
C TYR A 146 14.29 -2.31 12.31
N HIS A 147 15.42 -2.98 12.09
CA HIS A 147 16.37 -3.34 13.15
C HIS A 147 17.78 -2.78 12.91
N GLY A 148 18.42 -3.18 11.80
CA GLY A 148 19.73 -2.65 11.38
C GLY A 148 20.93 -3.02 12.26
N GLY A 149 20.77 -3.99 13.16
CA GLY A 149 21.83 -4.42 14.08
C GLY A 149 22.72 -5.49 13.46
N ASP A 150 24.04 -5.41 13.71
CA ASP A 150 25.02 -6.29 13.06
C ASP A 150 24.86 -7.76 13.48
N ALA A 151 24.57 -8.05 14.76
CA ALA A 151 24.39 -9.41 15.26
C ALA A 151 23.18 -10.13 14.61
N VAL A 152 22.04 -9.45 14.52
CA VAL A 152 20.83 -9.98 13.86
C VAL A 152 21.07 -10.15 12.37
N SER A 153 21.77 -9.21 11.74
CA SER A 153 22.11 -9.29 10.31
C SER A 153 23.05 -10.46 10.02
N ALA A 154 24.01 -10.73 10.89
CA ALA A 154 24.91 -11.88 10.77
C ALA A 154 24.16 -13.21 10.90
N LEU A 155 23.24 -13.33 11.87
CA LEU A 155 22.39 -14.51 12.03
C LEU A 155 21.52 -14.77 10.80
N ILE A 156 20.85 -13.73 10.29
CA ILE A 156 20.02 -13.84 9.09
C ILE A 156 20.88 -14.24 7.88
N THR A 157 22.08 -13.68 7.75
CA THR A 157 23.00 -14.00 6.65
C THR A 157 23.49 -15.45 6.71
N ASP A 158 23.78 -15.98 7.92
CA ASP A 158 24.10 -17.40 8.11
C ASP A 158 22.92 -18.29 7.70
N ALA A 159 21.70 -17.95 8.09
CA ALA A 159 20.49 -18.66 7.64
C ALA A 159 20.36 -18.63 6.11
N PHE A 160 20.55 -17.47 5.47
CA PHE A 160 20.54 -17.38 4.00
C PHE A 160 21.57 -18.29 3.34
N SER A 161 22.81 -18.26 3.83
CA SER A 161 23.91 -19.04 3.26
C SER A 161 23.62 -20.54 3.31
N ARG A 162 22.95 -21.01 4.36
CA ARG A 162 22.58 -22.44 4.51
C ARG A 162 21.47 -22.87 3.56
N PHE A 163 20.56 -21.97 3.21
CA PHE A 163 19.33 -22.30 2.49
C PHE A 163 19.24 -21.65 1.10
N THR A 164 20.36 -21.15 0.55
CA THR A 164 20.40 -20.34 -0.69
C THR A 164 19.76 -21.02 -1.90
N VAL A 165 19.88 -22.35 -2.01
CA VAL A 165 19.36 -23.12 -3.17
C VAL A 165 17.93 -23.66 -2.98
N THR A 166 17.32 -23.42 -1.82
CA THR A 166 16.06 -24.06 -1.47
C THR A 166 14.85 -23.37 -2.10
N ASN A 167 13.89 -24.17 -2.57
CA ASN A 167 12.66 -23.70 -3.21
C ASN A 167 11.45 -24.45 -2.63
N PRO A 168 10.55 -23.79 -1.87
CA PRO A 168 9.41 -24.44 -1.23
C PRO A 168 8.32 -24.91 -2.21
N LEU A 169 8.49 -24.69 -3.53
CA LEU A 169 7.72 -25.39 -4.56
C LEU A 169 7.94 -26.91 -4.52
N HIS A 170 9.09 -27.36 -4.00
CA HIS A 170 9.49 -28.77 -3.89
C HIS A 170 9.58 -29.19 -2.42
N PRO A 171 8.45 -29.28 -1.68
CA PRO A 171 8.45 -29.60 -0.25
C PRO A 171 9.02 -30.99 0.08
N GLU A 172 8.99 -31.92 -0.87
CA GLU A 172 9.59 -33.26 -0.80
C GLU A 172 11.12 -33.22 -0.83
N ILE A 173 11.70 -32.26 -1.57
CA ILE A 173 13.16 -32.04 -1.64
C ILE A 173 13.62 -31.18 -0.45
N PHE A 174 12.81 -30.20 -0.05
CA PHE A 174 13.16 -29.23 1.01
C PHE A 174 12.18 -29.27 2.19
N PRO A 175 12.02 -30.42 2.89
CA PRO A 175 11.04 -30.56 3.97
C PRO A 175 11.34 -29.65 5.17
N GLY A 176 12.61 -29.30 5.39
CA GLY A 176 13.04 -28.35 6.41
C GLY A 176 12.49 -26.93 6.18
N ILE A 177 12.53 -26.43 4.94
CA ILE A 177 11.94 -25.14 4.59
C ILE A 177 10.43 -25.19 4.73
N ARG A 178 9.79 -26.25 4.22
CA ARG A 178 8.35 -26.45 4.41
C ARG A 178 7.98 -26.38 5.89
N LYS A 179 8.78 -27.01 6.77
CA LYS A 179 8.59 -26.99 8.22
C LYS A 179 8.71 -25.57 8.80
N MET A 180 9.80 -24.87 8.51
CA MET A 180 10.00 -23.49 8.96
C MET A 180 8.87 -22.57 8.48
N GLU A 181 8.39 -22.71 7.24
CA GLU A 181 7.29 -21.91 6.71
C GLU A 181 5.99 -22.09 7.52
N ALA A 182 5.65 -23.34 7.85
CA ALA A 182 4.46 -23.61 8.67
C ALA A 182 4.63 -23.15 10.12
N GLU A 183 5.82 -23.24 10.69
CA GLU A 183 6.11 -22.73 12.03
C GLU A 183 6.01 -21.20 12.08
N VAL A 184 6.48 -20.49 11.04
CA VAL A 184 6.27 -19.04 10.89
C VAL A 184 4.78 -18.72 10.90
N VAL A 185 3.97 -19.39 10.07
CA VAL A 185 2.51 -19.18 10.05
C VAL A 185 1.89 -19.49 11.42
N SER A 186 2.29 -20.60 12.06
CA SER A 186 1.78 -21.01 13.38
C SER A 186 2.10 -20.00 14.47
N MET A 187 3.33 -19.47 14.52
CA MET A 187 3.74 -18.46 15.48
C MET A 187 2.93 -17.17 15.30
N VAL A 188 2.75 -16.71 14.06
CA VAL A 188 1.97 -15.49 13.78
C VAL A 188 0.48 -15.68 14.10
N LEU A 189 -0.12 -16.83 13.78
CA LEU A 189 -1.49 -17.17 14.17
C LEU A 189 -1.67 -17.11 15.69
N ARG A 190 -0.71 -17.67 16.45
CA ARG A 190 -0.76 -17.64 17.92
C ARG A 190 -0.64 -16.23 18.48
N MET A 191 0.25 -15.39 17.91
CA MET A 191 0.42 -13.98 18.28
C MET A 191 -0.89 -13.19 18.14
N TYR A 192 -1.69 -13.52 17.12
CA TYR A 192 -2.95 -12.84 16.81
C TYR A 192 -4.19 -13.54 17.37
N ASN A 193 -4.00 -14.46 18.34
CA ASN A 193 -5.08 -15.16 19.01
C ASN A 193 -6.05 -15.85 18.03
N ALA A 194 -5.52 -16.38 16.93
CA ALA A 194 -6.32 -17.12 15.97
C ALA A 194 -6.96 -18.35 16.65
N PRO A 195 -8.21 -18.69 16.30
CA PRO A 195 -8.82 -19.94 16.76
C PRO A 195 -8.09 -21.15 16.18
N ASP A 196 -8.39 -22.35 16.67
CA ASP A 196 -7.81 -23.61 16.15
C ASP A 196 -8.15 -23.87 14.68
N THR A 197 -9.24 -23.26 14.18
CA THR A 197 -9.60 -23.26 12.75
C THR A 197 -8.72 -22.33 11.91
N GLY A 198 -7.99 -21.43 12.56
CA GLY A 198 -7.15 -20.40 11.96
C GLY A 198 -6.06 -20.99 11.09
N CYS A 199 -5.80 -20.34 9.95
CA CYS A 199 -4.82 -20.81 8.98
C CYS A 199 -4.19 -19.64 8.23
N GLY A 200 -3.13 -19.88 7.47
CA GLY A 200 -2.48 -18.81 6.70
C GLY A 200 -1.49 -19.33 5.68
N SER A 201 -0.78 -18.40 5.03
CA SER A 201 0.34 -18.67 4.13
C SER A 201 1.39 -17.56 4.25
N VAL A 202 2.67 -17.91 4.08
CA VAL A 202 3.74 -16.91 3.89
C VAL A 202 3.64 -16.31 2.49
N THR A 203 3.88 -15.00 2.39
CA THR A 203 3.91 -14.25 1.13
C THR A 203 5.21 -13.45 1.02
N SER A 204 5.49 -12.87 -0.15
CA SER A 204 6.69 -12.07 -0.39
C SER A 204 6.68 -10.69 0.29
N GLY A 205 5.57 -10.28 0.90
CA GLY A 205 5.43 -8.99 1.55
C GLY A 205 3.98 -8.56 1.70
N GLY A 206 3.73 -7.48 2.45
CA GLY A 206 2.37 -7.03 2.76
C GLY A 206 1.50 -6.77 1.55
N THR A 207 2.08 -6.27 0.44
CA THR A 207 1.32 -6.11 -0.80
C THR A 207 0.75 -7.44 -1.29
N GLU A 208 1.53 -8.53 -1.32
CA GLU A 208 1.01 -9.83 -1.72
C GLU A 208 -0.02 -10.35 -0.71
N SER A 209 0.21 -10.19 0.61
CA SER A 209 -0.78 -10.57 1.64
C SER A 209 -2.14 -9.88 1.43
N LEU A 210 -2.14 -8.58 1.15
CA LEU A 210 -3.35 -7.80 0.88
C LEU A 210 -4.03 -8.23 -0.44
N LEU A 211 -3.25 -8.45 -1.50
CA LEU A 211 -3.77 -8.94 -2.78
C LEU A 211 -4.41 -10.32 -2.63
N MET A 212 -3.77 -11.25 -1.90
CA MET A 212 -4.30 -12.59 -1.66
C MET A 212 -5.61 -12.57 -0.88
N ALA A 213 -5.73 -11.69 0.14
CA ALA A 213 -6.98 -11.52 0.86
C ALA A 213 -8.10 -11.03 -0.05
N VAL A 214 -7.85 -10.00 -0.88
CA VAL A 214 -8.86 -9.48 -1.83
C VAL A 214 -9.25 -10.56 -2.86
N LYS A 215 -8.29 -11.29 -3.41
CA LYS A 215 -8.56 -12.42 -4.33
C LYS A 215 -9.47 -13.47 -3.66
N ALA A 216 -9.13 -13.89 -2.43
CA ALA A 216 -9.91 -14.89 -1.71
C ALA A 216 -11.36 -14.44 -1.51
N TYR A 217 -11.60 -13.21 -1.04
CA TYR A 217 -12.96 -12.69 -0.87
C TYR A 217 -13.70 -12.50 -2.19
N ARG A 218 -13.00 -12.14 -3.27
CA ARG A 218 -13.61 -11.99 -4.60
C ARG A 218 -14.12 -13.33 -5.10
N ASP A 219 -13.28 -14.36 -5.04
CA ASP A 219 -13.61 -15.68 -5.56
C ASP A 219 -14.67 -16.36 -4.68
N MET A 220 -14.58 -16.21 -3.36
CA MET A 220 -15.60 -16.68 -2.41
C MET A 220 -16.96 -16.01 -2.65
N ALA A 221 -17.01 -14.70 -2.86
CA ALA A 221 -18.26 -13.99 -3.13
C ALA A 221 -18.85 -14.32 -4.51
N ARG A 222 -18.01 -14.66 -5.49
CA ARG A 222 -18.46 -15.16 -6.79
C ARG A 222 -19.12 -16.53 -6.63
N ASP A 223 -18.47 -17.44 -5.92
CA ASP A 223 -18.95 -18.83 -5.75
C ASP A 223 -20.18 -18.92 -4.85
N GLN A 224 -20.18 -18.23 -3.71
CA GLN A 224 -21.22 -18.39 -2.68
C GLN A 224 -22.39 -17.41 -2.81
N ARG A 225 -22.21 -16.32 -3.56
CA ARG A 225 -23.17 -15.19 -3.62
C ARG A 225 -23.40 -14.64 -5.03
N ASP A 226 -22.85 -15.30 -6.07
CA ASP A 226 -22.99 -14.91 -7.48
C ASP A 226 -22.58 -13.45 -7.78
N VAL A 227 -21.61 -12.90 -7.04
CA VAL A 227 -21.17 -11.52 -7.25
C VAL A 227 -20.30 -11.40 -8.49
N THR A 228 -20.80 -10.72 -9.52
CA THR A 228 -20.07 -10.49 -10.80
C THR A 228 -19.40 -9.13 -10.90
N GLU A 229 -19.85 -8.13 -10.13
CA GLU A 229 -19.27 -6.77 -10.08
C GLU A 229 -18.81 -6.45 -8.66
N PRO A 230 -17.77 -7.12 -8.14
CA PRO A 230 -17.37 -7.06 -6.73
C PRO A 230 -16.94 -5.65 -6.31
N GLU A 231 -17.36 -5.23 -5.11
CA GLU A 231 -16.98 -3.96 -4.48
C GLU A 231 -16.32 -4.21 -3.11
N MET A 232 -15.31 -3.42 -2.75
CA MET A 232 -14.73 -3.40 -1.39
C MET A 232 -14.83 -1.99 -0.80
N VAL A 233 -15.22 -1.90 0.47
CA VAL A 233 -15.43 -0.62 1.17
C VAL A 233 -14.35 -0.45 2.23
N VAL A 234 -13.53 0.58 2.10
CA VAL A 234 -12.32 0.77 2.94
C VAL A 234 -12.09 2.25 3.26
N PRO A 235 -11.37 2.58 4.34
CA PRO A 235 -10.90 3.94 4.62
C PRO A 235 -10.02 4.47 3.50
N VAL A 236 -10.05 5.78 3.22
CA VAL A 236 -9.10 6.43 2.28
C VAL A 236 -7.63 6.34 2.74
N THR A 237 -7.40 5.99 4.00
CA THR A 237 -6.08 5.84 4.62
C THR A 237 -5.51 4.42 4.51
N ILE A 238 -6.29 3.47 3.99
CA ILE A 238 -5.82 2.09 3.77
C ILE A 238 -4.62 2.06 2.81
N HIS A 239 -3.83 1.00 2.83
CA HIS A 239 -2.65 0.88 1.97
C HIS A 239 -3.02 0.88 0.47
N ALA A 240 -2.22 1.54 -0.36
CA ALA A 240 -2.41 1.61 -1.84
C ALA A 240 -2.36 0.24 -2.56
N ALA A 241 -2.08 -0.85 -1.84
CA ALA A 241 -2.19 -2.20 -2.37
C ALA A 241 -3.66 -2.59 -2.63
N PHE A 242 -4.63 -1.95 -1.98
CA PHE A 242 -6.04 -2.12 -2.30
C PHE A 242 -6.39 -1.49 -3.65
N ASP A 243 -5.87 -0.29 -3.99
CA ASP A 243 -5.99 0.27 -5.36
C ASP A 243 -5.33 -0.65 -6.40
N LYS A 244 -4.19 -1.26 -6.05
CA LYS A 244 -3.55 -2.27 -6.89
C LYS A 244 -4.43 -3.51 -7.07
N ALA A 245 -5.12 -3.95 -6.02
CA ALA A 245 -6.06 -5.06 -6.07
C ALA A 245 -7.27 -4.73 -6.98
N GLU A 246 -7.79 -3.50 -6.92
CA GLU A 246 -8.82 -3.02 -7.85
C GLU A 246 -8.34 -3.15 -9.29
N SER A 247 -7.15 -2.63 -9.58
CA SER A 247 -6.57 -2.68 -10.93
C SER A 247 -6.32 -4.10 -11.42
N TYR A 248 -5.85 -5.01 -10.57
CA TYR A 248 -5.45 -6.36 -10.97
C TYR A 248 -6.62 -7.34 -11.03
N PHE A 249 -7.58 -7.20 -10.11
CA PHE A 249 -8.62 -8.21 -9.91
C PHE A 249 -10.02 -7.75 -10.31
N GLY A 250 -10.18 -6.49 -10.74
CA GLY A 250 -11.47 -5.93 -11.12
C GLY A 250 -12.44 -5.78 -9.95
N VAL A 251 -11.91 -5.57 -8.74
CA VAL A 251 -12.71 -5.34 -7.52
C VAL A 251 -12.80 -3.85 -7.29
N LYS A 252 -13.98 -3.27 -7.51
CA LYS A 252 -14.17 -1.82 -7.39
C LYS A 252 -13.93 -1.34 -5.96
N LEU A 253 -13.11 -0.31 -5.82
CA LEU A 253 -12.71 0.25 -4.53
C LEU A 253 -13.61 1.43 -4.14
N ILE A 254 -14.20 1.38 -2.95
CA ILE A 254 -14.99 2.47 -2.38
C ILE A 254 -14.26 3.05 -1.18
N HIS A 255 -13.55 4.16 -1.43
CA HIS A 255 -12.90 4.93 -0.37
C HIS A 255 -13.90 5.74 0.46
N ILE A 256 -13.88 5.51 1.77
CA ILE A 256 -14.59 6.29 2.76
C ILE A 256 -13.65 7.35 3.34
N PRO A 257 -14.00 8.64 3.27
CA PRO A 257 -13.18 9.71 3.86
C PRO A 257 -12.98 9.51 5.36
N MET A 258 -11.79 9.84 5.85
CA MET A 258 -11.55 9.95 7.28
C MET A 258 -12.19 11.21 7.86
N ASP A 259 -12.51 11.16 9.15
CA ASP A 259 -12.85 12.31 9.95
C ASP A 259 -11.60 13.21 10.13
N PRO A 260 -11.67 14.51 9.78
CA PRO A 260 -10.49 15.38 9.82
C PRO A 260 -9.90 15.63 11.21
N THR A 261 -10.67 15.41 12.28
CA THR A 261 -10.26 15.67 13.66
C THR A 261 -9.61 14.44 14.27
N THR A 262 -10.27 13.29 14.15
CA THR A 262 -9.83 12.03 14.76
C THR A 262 -8.90 11.23 13.86
N GLY A 263 -8.92 11.47 12.55
CA GLY A 263 -8.19 10.69 11.55
C GLY A 263 -8.76 9.29 11.30
N LYS A 264 -9.91 8.94 11.90
CA LYS A 264 -10.56 7.63 11.80
C LYS A 264 -11.60 7.60 10.68
N VAL A 265 -11.92 6.40 10.19
CA VAL A 265 -13.01 6.22 9.20
C VAL A 265 -14.40 6.51 9.79
N ASP A 266 -15.26 7.15 9.00
CA ASP A 266 -16.66 7.39 9.37
C ASP A 266 -17.52 6.13 9.16
N LEU A 267 -17.84 5.44 10.26
CA LEU A 267 -18.61 4.19 10.26
C LEU A 267 -20.02 4.34 9.69
N THR A 268 -20.64 5.52 9.81
CA THR A 268 -21.97 5.77 9.23
C THR A 268 -21.90 5.74 7.72
N LYS A 269 -20.84 6.32 7.14
CA LYS A 269 -20.61 6.28 5.69
C LYS A 269 -20.21 4.89 5.21
N VAL A 270 -19.43 4.13 5.99
CA VAL A 270 -19.14 2.72 5.70
C VAL A 270 -20.45 1.94 5.57
N ALA A 271 -21.34 2.03 6.57
CA ALA A 271 -22.61 1.32 6.57
C ALA A 271 -23.49 1.68 5.35
N ARG A 272 -23.50 2.96 4.93
CA ARG A 272 -24.24 3.42 3.73
C ARG A 272 -23.64 2.95 2.41
N ALA A 273 -22.35 2.63 2.37
CA ALA A 273 -21.67 2.18 1.16
C ALA A 273 -21.88 0.69 0.87
N ILE A 274 -22.16 -0.11 1.91
CA ILE A 274 -22.38 -1.55 1.78
C ILE A 274 -23.62 -1.83 0.92
N ASN A 275 -23.49 -2.80 0.01
CA ASN A 275 -24.59 -3.29 -0.81
C ASN A 275 -24.36 -4.74 -1.23
N ARG A 276 -25.24 -5.29 -2.08
CA ARG A 276 -25.19 -6.69 -2.51
C ARG A 276 -23.88 -7.11 -3.20
N ASN A 277 -23.17 -6.16 -3.82
CA ASN A 277 -21.91 -6.42 -4.50
C ASN A 277 -20.71 -6.32 -3.54
N THR A 278 -20.91 -5.86 -2.31
CA THR A 278 -19.81 -5.71 -1.36
C THR A 278 -19.30 -7.08 -0.93
N ILE A 279 -18.01 -7.33 -1.12
CA ILE A 279 -17.35 -8.60 -0.81
C ILE A 279 -16.61 -8.54 0.53
N MET A 280 -16.11 -7.37 0.91
CA MET A 280 -15.35 -7.17 2.13
C MET A 280 -15.33 -5.72 2.60
N LEU A 281 -15.09 -5.56 3.91
CA LEU A 281 -14.55 -4.35 4.53
C LEU A 281 -13.07 -4.58 4.85
N ALA A 282 -12.31 -3.49 4.95
CA ALA A 282 -10.96 -3.52 5.53
C ALA A 282 -10.71 -2.32 6.44
N GLY A 283 -9.87 -2.51 7.46
CA GLY A 283 -9.37 -1.46 8.34
C GLY A 283 -7.91 -1.70 8.69
N SER A 284 -7.20 -0.66 9.15
CA SER A 284 -5.76 -0.73 9.43
C SER A 284 -5.46 -0.67 10.94
N ALA A 285 -4.42 -1.36 11.37
CA ALA A 285 -3.93 -1.33 12.74
C ALA A 285 -2.38 -1.31 12.81
N PRO A 286 -1.75 -0.13 12.65
CA PRO A 286 -2.32 1.16 12.26
C PRO A 286 -2.23 1.38 10.73
N ASN A 287 -2.88 2.43 10.23
CA ASN A 287 -2.65 2.87 8.85
C ASN A 287 -1.25 3.49 8.68
N PHE A 288 -0.69 3.32 7.48
CA PHE A 288 0.61 3.88 7.13
C PHE A 288 0.65 5.41 7.18
N PRO A 289 -0.31 6.17 6.63
CA PRO A 289 -0.17 7.62 6.54
C PRO A 289 -0.08 8.30 7.91
N HIS A 290 -0.97 7.96 8.84
CA HIS A 290 -1.18 8.76 10.04
C HIS A 290 -0.93 8.00 11.35
N GLY A 291 -0.66 6.70 11.31
CA GLY A 291 -0.46 5.90 12.51
C GLY A 291 -1.74 5.67 13.32
N ILE A 292 -2.90 5.85 12.70
CA ILE A 292 -4.21 5.69 13.35
C ILE A 292 -4.65 4.23 13.26
N VAL A 293 -5.14 3.71 14.39
CA VAL A 293 -5.81 2.41 14.48
C VAL A 293 -7.30 2.61 14.22
N ASP A 294 -7.83 1.96 13.20
CA ASP A 294 -9.26 1.98 12.89
C ASP A 294 -10.08 1.26 13.97
N ASP A 295 -11.37 1.57 14.08
CA ASP A 295 -12.31 0.86 14.95
C ASP A 295 -12.66 -0.52 14.37
N ILE A 296 -11.74 -1.47 14.55
CA ILE A 296 -11.86 -2.84 14.05
C ILE A 296 -13.11 -3.55 14.59
N PRO A 297 -13.47 -3.46 15.89
CA PRO A 297 -14.73 -4.05 16.37
C PRO A 297 -15.96 -3.50 15.68
N ALA A 298 -16.05 -2.19 15.44
CA ALA A 298 -17.21 -1.63 14.76
C ALA A 298 -17.28 -2.03 13.28
N LEU A 299 -16.15 -2.05 12.57
CA LEU A 299 -16.07 -2.55 11.20
C LEU A 299 -16.44 -4.05 11.13
N ALA A 300 -15.94 -4.86 12.06
CA ALA A 300 -16.22 -6.29 12.13
C ALA A 300 -17.71 -6.57 12.37
N ARG A 301 -18.37 -5.82 13.27
CA ARG A 301 -19.83 -5.92 13.47
C ARG A 301 -20.62 -5.59 12.20
N LEU A 302 -20.19 -4.56 11.44
CA LEU A 302 -20.82 -4.24 10.15
C LEU A 302 -20.60 -5.37 9.13
N ALA A 303 -19.39 -5.89 9.02
CA ALA A 303 -19.07 -6.97 8.09
C ALA A 303 -19.89 -8.24 8.41
N GLN A 304 -19.96 -8.62 9.69
CA GLN A 304 -20.72 -9.77 10.17
C GLN A 304 -22.22 -9.61 9.89
N LYS A 305 -22.80 -8.45 10.22
CA LYS A 305 -24.22 -8.14 9.95
C LYS A 305 -24.60 -8.33 8.49
N HIS A 306 -23.66 -8.07 7.58
CA HIS A 306 -23.88 -8.16 6.13
C HIS A 306 -23.36 -9.46 5.49
N GLY A 307 -22.78 -10.38 6.27
CA GLY A 307 -22.22 -11.63 5.74
C GLY A 307 -21.08 -11.41 4.75
N ILE A 308 -20.23 -10.41 4.99
CA ILE A 308 -19.09 -10.04 4.12
C ILE A 308 -17.76 -10.22 4.86
N GLY A 309 -16.66 -10.24 4.11
CA GLY A 309 -15.32 -10.31 4.68
C GLY A 309 -14.96 -9.09 5.55
N MET A 310 -14.09 -9.29 6.53
CA MET A 310 -13.45 -8.24 7.31
C MET A 310 -11.95 -8.55 7.38
N HIS A 311 -11.16 -7.73 6.67
CA HIS A 311 -9.71 -7.81 6.70
C HIS A 311 -9.13 -6.74 7.63
N VAL A 312 -8.17 -7.13 8.47
CA VAL A 312 -7.36 -6.19 9.24
C VAL A 312 -5.97 -6.10 8.62
N ASP A 313 -5.63 -4.94 8.07
CA ASP A 313 -4.27 -4.62 7.64
C ASP A 313 -3.42 -4.30 8.88
N CYS A 314 -2.75 -5.33 9.38
CA CYS A 314 -1.72 -5.25 10.41
C CYS A 314 -0.32 -5.35 9.79
N CYS A 315 -0.15 -5.10 8.49
CA CYS A 315 1.16 -5.20 7.85
C CYS A 315 2.18 -4.33 8.60
N LEU A 316 1.81 -3.08 8.91
CA LEU A 316 2.68 -2.18 9.66
C LEU A 316 2.71 -2.45 11.17
N GLY A 317 1.57 -2.68 11.82
CA GLY A 317 1.52 -2.94 13.28
C GLY A 317 1.97 -4.34 13.69
N GLY A 318 2.27 -5.21 12.71
CA GLY A 318 2.42 -6.66 12.81
C GLY A 318 3.03 -7.21 14.09
N PHE A 319 4.29 -6.88 14.34
CA PHE A 319 5.05 -7.39 15.48
C PHE A 319 5.18 -6.35 16.60
N LEU A 320 4.28 -5.35 16.63
CA LEU A 320 4.13 -4.43 17.75
C LEU A 320 2.80 -4.73 18.46
N VAL A 321 1.70 -4.75 17.71
CA VAL A 321 0.33 -4.90 18.21
C VAL A 321 0.18 -6.07 19.20
N PRO A 322 0.66 -7.30 18.90
CA PRO A 322 0.55 -8.44 19.83
C PRO A 322 1.30 -8.25 21.16
N PHE A 323 2.28 -7.35 21.21
CA PHE A 323 3.18 -7.17 22.35
C PHE A 323 2.99 -5.84 23.08
N LEU A 324 2.13 -4.93 22.59
CA LEU A 324 1.89 -3.61 23.19
C LEU A 324 1.53 -3.71 24.68
N GLU A 325 0.57 -4.56 25.03
CA GLU A 325 0.09 -4.71 26.41
C GLU A 325 1.22 -5.16 27.35
N LYS A 326 1.97 -6.19 26.94
CA LYS A 326 3.16 -6.69 27.67
C LYS A 326 4.29 -5.66 27.74
N ALA A 327 4.37 -4.77 26.76
CA ALA A 327 5.33 -3.66 26.73
C ALA A 327 4.89 -2.45 27.58
N GLY A 328 3.66 -2.44 28.12
CA GLY A 328 3.11 -1.37 28.97
C GLY A 328 2.29 -0.32 28.21
N PHE A 329 1.83 -0.64 27.00
CA PHE A 329 1.03 0.25 26.15
C PHE A 329 -0.33 -0.39 25.85
N ALA A 330 -1.40 0.41 25.86
CA ALA A 330 -2.75 -0.07 25.62
C ALA A 330 -3.29 0.41 24.27
N LEU A 331 -4.05 -0.45 23.59
CA LEU A 331 -4.95 -0.06 22.52
C LEU A 331 -6.37 0.13 23.08
N PRO A 332 -7.18 1.02 22.48
CA PRO A 332 -8.57 1.24 22.91
C PRO A 332 -9.46 -0.01 22.73
N HIS A 333 -9.06 -0.91 21.84
CA HIS A 333 -9.79 -2.14 21.53
C HIS A 333 -8.85 -3.19 20.93
N ALA A 334 -9.25 -4.46 21.01
CA ALA A 334 -8.59 -5.53 20.27
C ALA A 334 -8.73 -5.31 18.76
N VAL A 335 -7.73 -5.75 18.00
CA VAL A 335 -7.66 -5.64 16.54
C VAL A 335 -7.36 -6.99 15.87
N ASP A 336 -7.34 -8.06 16.65
CA ASP A 336 -6.98 -9.41 16.23
C ASP A 336 -8.19 -10.35 16.16
N PHE A 337 -7.99 -11.67 16.06
CA PHE A 337 -9.08 -12.65 15.93
C PHE A 337 -9.95 -12.78 17.19
N ARG A 338 -9.62 -12.12 18.32
CA ARG A 338 -10.55 -11.98 19.46
C ARG A 338 -11.77 -11.12 19.11
N VAL A 339 -11.67 -10.30 18.06
CA VAL A 339 -12.78 -9.50 17.57
C VAL A 339 -13.68 -10.36 16.69
N GLU A 340 -14.86 -10.68 17.21
CA GLU A 340 -15.88 -11.40 16.44
C GLU A 340 -16.21 -10.64 15.13
N GLY A 341 -16.21 -11.37 14.01
CA GLY A 341 -16.41 -10.83 12.67
C GLY A 341 -15.11 -10.58 11.89
N VAL A 342 -13.94 -10.50 12.54
CA VAL A 342 -12.64 -10.48 11.83
C VAL A 342 -12.41 -11.83 11.16
N THR A 343 -12.17 -11.82 9.85
CA THR A 343 -12.05 -13.06 9.06
C THR A 343 -10.69 -13.24 8.41
N SER A 344 -9.89 -12.18 8.27
CA SER A 344 -8.48 -12.27 7.87
C SER A 344 -7.64 -11.12 8.42
N ILE A 345 -6.34 -11.36 8.56
CA ILE A 345 -5.35 -10.38 9.03
C ILE A 345 -4.06 -10.55 8.23
N SER A 346 -3.42 -9.45 7.82
CA SER A 346 -2.10 -9.46 7.19
C SER A 346 -1.03 -8.90 8.13
N VAL A 347 0.17 -9.49 8.14
CA VAL A 347 1.26 -9.17 9.08
C VAL A 347 2.61 -9.27 8.38
N ASP A 348 3.39 -8.18 8.39
CA ASP A 348 4.71 -8.20 7.77
C ASP A 348 5.81 -8.63 8.75
N THR A 349 6.38 -9.81 8.51
CA THR A 349 7.55 -10.28 9.26
C THR A 349 8.80 -9.45 8.91
N HIS A 350 8.93 -8.95 7.67
CA HIS A 350 10.07 -8.13 7.22
C HIS A 350 10.06 -6.65 7.70
N LYS A 351 9.10 -6.31 8.58
CA LYS A 351 8.98 -5.02 9.26
C LYS A 351 9.43 -5.19 10.72
N TYR A 352 8.52 -5.06 11.68
CA TYR A 352 8.84 -5.21 13.11
C TYR A 352 9.10 -6.66 13.53
N GLY A 353 8.87 -7.64 12.65
CA GLY A 353 9.33 -9.02 12.88
C GLY A 353 10.84 -9.17 12.68
N PHE A 354 11.50 -8.13 12.16
CA PHE A 354 12.95 -8.06 11.92
C PHE A 354 13.50 -9.15 10.99
N ALA A 355 12.61 -9.81 10.25
CA ALA A 355 12.97 -10.76 9.20
C ALA A 355 13.62 -10.04 8.00
N PRO A 356 14.36 -10.76 7.14
CA PRO A 356 14.86 -10.22 5.88
C PRO A 356 13.74 -9.67 5.00
N LYS A 357 14.07 -8.67 4.17
CA LYS A 357 13.15 -8.14 3.17
C LYS A 357 12.68 -9.25 2.22
N GLY A 358 11.36 -9.42 2.17
CA GLY A 358 10.67 -10.28 1.21
C GLY A 358 9.82 -11.36 1.89
N SER A 359 9.27 -11.07 3.08
CA SER A 359 8.46 -12.00 3.85
C SER A 359 7.32 -11.28 4.59
N SER A 360 6.13 -11.87 4.53
CA SER A 360 4.90 -11.46 5.23
C SER A 360 4.00 -12.69 5.42
N VAL A 361 2.90 -12.54 6.15
CA VAL A 361 1.91 -13.59 6.38
C VAL A 361 0.51 -13.03 6.17
N VAL A 362 -0.33 -13.77 5.44
CA VAL A 362 -1.78 -13.58 5.44
C VAL A 362 -2.43 -14.71 6.22
N MET A 363 -3.30 -14.35 7.15
CA MET A 363 -4.05 -15.27 8.01
C MET A 363 -5.54 -15.17 7.71
N TYR A 364 -6.24 -16.29 7.90
CA TYR A 364 -7.69 -16.41 7.82
C TYR A 364 -8.19 -17.11 9.07
N VAL A 365 -9.39 -16.74 9.51
CA VAL A 365 -10.03 -17.33 10.70
C VAL A 365 -10.39 -18.81 10.49
N ARG A 366 -10.51 -19.25 9.23
CA ARG A 366 -10.84 -20.62 8.83
C ARG A 366 -10.36 -20.98 7.42
N LYS A 367 -10.14 -22.27 7.16
CA LYS A 367 -9.60 -22.80 5.89
C LYS A 367 -10.46 -22.50 4.67
N GLU A 368 -11.78 -22.47 4.83
CA GLU A 368 -12.74 -22.29 3.73
C GLU A 368 -12.55 -20.95 3.02
N ILE A 369 -12.02 -19.93 3.71
CA ILE A 369 -11.66 -18.65 3.08
C ILE A 369 -10.31 -18.77 2.36
N ARG A 370 -9.33 -19.42 2.98
CA ARG A 370 -7.98 -19.60 2.42
C ARG A 370 -7.99 -20.44 1.15
N ASP A 371 -8.89 -21.42 1.04
CA ASP A 371 -9.00 -22.28 -0.13
C ASP A 371 -9.30 -21.47 -1.41
N TYR A 372 -10.06 -20.36 -1.31
CA TYR A 372 -10.26 -19.43 -2.43
C TYR A 372 -9.02 -18.58 -2.76
N GLN A 373 -8.00 -18.52 -1.90
CA GLN A 373 -6.74 -17.86 -2.24
C GLN A 373 -5.89 -18.73 -3.17
N TYR A 374 -5.97 -20.05 -3.05
CA TYR A 374 -5.15 -20.97 -3.83
C TYR A 374 -5.40 -20.85 -5.34
N PHE A 375 -4.37 -21.23 -6.09
CA PHE A 375 -4.49 -21.53 -7.51
C PHE A 375 -4.24 -23.02 -7.71
N VAL A 376 -5.10 -23.68 -8.48
CA VAL A 376 -4.99 -25.10 -8.83
C VAL A 376 -5.36 -25.29 -10.30
N THR A 377 -4.55 -26.06 -11.03
CA THR A 377 -4.88 -26.56 -12.35
C THR A 377 -4.55 -28.05 -12.44
N THR A 378 -5.50 -28.84 -12.95
CA THR A 378 -5.41 -30.30 -13.04
C THR A 378 -5.17 -30.80 -14.47
N GLU A 379 -5.27 -29.91 -15.47
CA GLU A 379 -5.23 -30.25 -16.89
C GLU A 379 -3.97 -29.74 -17.60
N TRP A 380 -3.07 -29.07 -16.88
CA TRP A 380 -1.83 -28.58 -17.47
C TRP A 380 -0.93 -29.75 -17.88
N PRO A 381 -0.39 -29.81 -19.12
CA PRO A 381 0.46 -30.92 -19.57
C PRO A 381 1.75 -31.14 -18.75
N GLY A 382 2.17 -30.16 -17.95
CA GLY A 382 3.29 -30.30 -16.99
C GLY A 382 2.94 -31.04 -15.71
N GLY A 383 1.69 -31.49 -15.54
CA GLY A 383 1.18 -32.18 -14.36
C GLY A 383 0.23 -31.30 -13.53
N ILE A 384 -0.36 -31.89 -12.49
CA ILE A 384 -1.18 -31.16 -11.53
C ILE A 384 -0.31 -30.09 -10.87
N TYR A 385 -0.76 -28.84 -10.93
CA TYR A 385 -0.04 -27.70 -10.37
C TYR A 385 -0.92 -26.96 -9.36
N ALA A 386 -0.34 -26.64 -8.21
CA ALA A 386 -0.98 -25.86 -7.17
C ALA A 386 0.02 -24.88 -6.53
N SER A 387 -0.44 -23.67 -6.20
CA SER A 387 0.34 -22.69 -5.45
C SER A 387 -0.48 -22.05 -4.32
N PRO A 388 0.11 -21.88 -3.12
CA PRO A 388 -0.59 -21.28 -1.99
C PRO A 388 -0.69 -19.77 -2.09
N SER A 389 0.18 -19.12 -2.88
CA SER A 389 0.22 -17.67 -3.11
C SER A 389 0.49 -17.36 -4.60
N ILE A 390 0.86 -16.11 -4.94
CA ILE A 390 1.04 -15.67 -6.33
C ILE A 390 2.18 -16.44 -7.02
N ALA A 391 3.29 -16.68 -6.30
CA ALA A 391 4.50 -17.25 -6.89
C ALA A 391 4.46 -18.78 -6.95
N GLY A 392 5.12 -19.35 -7.97
CA GLY A 392 5.52 -20.76 -8.02
C GLY A 392 6.82 -20.98 -7.25
N SER A 393 7.96 -20.86 -7.94
CA SER A 393 9.27 -20.88 -7.29
C SER A 393 9.44 -19.70 -6.34
N ARG A 394 9.94 -19.96 -5.12
CA ARG A 394 10.15 -18.94 -4.07
C ARG A 394 11.53 -19.13 -3.42
N PRO A 395 12.14 -18.06 -2.87
CA PRO A 395 13.43 -18.17 -2.20
C PRO A 395 13.28 -18.74 -0.78
N GLY A 396 13.56 -20.02 -0.58
CA GLY A 396 13.47 -20.67 0.74
C GLY A 396 14.43 -20.08 1.78
N ALA A 397 15.53 -19.45 1.34
CA ALA A 397 16.44 -18.67 2.19
C ALA A 397 15.72 -17.54 2.96
N LEU A 398 14.72 -16.87 2.37
CA LEU A 398 13.94 -15.84 3.06
C LEU A 398 13.08 -16.42 4.19
N ILE A 399 12.50 -17.59 3.96
CA ILE A 399 11.72 -18.32 4.97
C ILE A 399 12.62 -18.70 6.13
N ALA A 400 13.81 -19.24 5.85
CA ALA A 400 14.78 -19.60 6.88
C ALA A 400 15.24 -18.38 7.70
N GLY A 401 15.57 -17.26 7.04
CA GLY A 401 15.94 -16.03 7.73
C GLY A 401 14.78 -15.44 8.56
N CYS A 402 13.54 -15.53 8.09
CA CYS A 402 12.35 -15.13 8.84
C CYS A 402 12.16 -15.99 10.09
N TRP A 403 12.22 -17.31 9.93
CA TRP A 403 12.12 -18.25 11.03
C TRP A 403 13.22 -18.00 12.07
N ALA A 404 14.48 -17.85 11.62
CA ALA A 404 15.63 -17.59 12.48
C ALA A 404 15.45 -16.31 13.30
N ALA A 405 14.98 -15.21 12.69
CA ALA A 405 14.67 -13.99 13.43
C ALA A 405 13.61 -14.23 14.51
N MET A 406 12.47 -14.85 14.14
CA MET A 406 11.37 -15.07 15.08
C MET A 406 11.76 -15.90 16.29
N VAL A 407 12.47 -17.01 16.08
CA VAL A 407 12.89 -17.89 17.19
C VAL A 407 14.05 -17.31 17.99
N HIS A 408 14.88 -16.44 17.40
CA HIS A 408 15.97 -15.76 18.10
C HIS A 408 15.45 -14.68 19.05
N PHE A 409 14.55 -13.81 18.59
CA PHE A 409 13.96 -12.79 19.45
C PHE A 409 13.05 -13.41 20.50
N GLY A 410 12.22 -14.38 20.09
CA GLY A 410 11.16 -14.91 20.93
C GLY A 410 10.22 -13.82 21.43
N GLU A 411 9.33 -14.18 22.35
CA GLU A 411 8.37 -13.22 22.90
C GLU A 411 9.07 -12.09 23.68
N SER A 412 10.05 -12.42 24.54
CA SER A 412 10.73 -11.44 25.38
C SER A 412 11.47 -10.39 24.58
N GLY A 413 12.16 -10.79 23.50
CA GLY A 413 12.83 -9.87 22.59
C GLY A 413 11.85 -8.93 21.89
N TYR A 414 10.74 -9.45 21.36
CA TYR A 414 9.73 -8.60 20.72
C TYR A 414 9.03 -7.66 21.71
N VAL A 415 8.79 -8.08 22.96
CA VAL A 415 8.27 -7.19 24.02
C VAL A 415 9.26 -6.08 24.34
N ALA A 416 10.56 -6.38 24.45
CA ALA A 416 11.60 -5.39 24.69
C ALA A 416 11.70 -4.37 23.54
N SER A 417 11.82 -4.85 22.30
CA SER A 417 11.86 -3.99 21.12
C SER A 417 10.59 -3.15 20.96
N THR A 418 9.41 -3.72 21.23
CA THR A 418 8.15 -2.97 21.22
C THR A 418 8.18 -1.85 22.25
N ARG A 419 8.66 -2.10 23.46
CA ARG A 419 8.76 -1.08 24.51
C ARG A 419 9.63 0.08 24.08
N GLU A 420 10.81 -0.18 23.53
CA GLU A 420 11.74 0.84 23.07
C GLU A 420 11.15 1.69 21.94
N ILE A 421 10.63 1.03 20.89
CA ILE A 421 10.00 1.70 19.74
C ILE A 421 8.82 2.56 20.17
N MET A 422 7.99 2.05 21.08
CA MET A 422 6.82 2.75 21.57
C MET A 422 7.20 3.94 22.47
N GLN A 423 8.21 3.81 23.32
CA GLN A 423 8.72 4.95 24.11
C GLN A 423 9.22 6.07 23.21
N THR A 424 9.97 5.74 22.16
CA THR A 424 10.44 6.71 21.15
C THR A 424 9.28 7.39 20.44
N ALA A 425 8.30 6.62 19.95
CA ALA A 425 7.14 7.17 19.27
C ALA A 425 6.30 8.08 20.19
N MET A 426 6.08 7.68 21.45
CA MET A 426 5.34 8.49 22.42
C MET A 426 6.10 9.76 22.82
N LYS A 427 7.44 9.70 22.90
CA LYS A 427 8.29 10.88 23.11
C LYS A 427 8.16 11.88 21.96
N ILE A 428 8.26 11.42 20.71
CA ILE A 428 8.09 12.27 19.53
C ILE A 428 6.67 12.85 19.49
N LYS A 429 5.63 12.03 19.70
CA LYS A 429 4.24 12.48 19.79
C LYS A 429 4.06 13.59 20.82
N ALA A 430 4.60 13.42 22.03
CA ALA A 430 4.50 14.40 23.11
C ALA A 430 5.31 15.69 22.80
N GLY A 431 6.48 15.56 22.18
CA GLY A 431 7.31 16.69 21.78
C GLY A 431 6.68 17.53 20.67
N VAL A 432 6.16 16.88 19.62
CA VAL A 432 5.48 17.55 18.50
C VAL A 432 4.29 18.38 18.99
N LYS A 433 3.50 17.88 19.94
CA LYS A 433 2.38 18.63 20.55
C LYS A 433 2.79 19.95 21.21
N LYS A 434 4.07 20.10 21.59
CA LYS A 434 4.58 21.31 22.27
C LYS A 434 5.13 22.34 21.28
N ILE A 435 5.36 21.97 20.02
CA ILE A 435 5.92 22.87 19.01
C ILE A 435 4.81 23.74 18.44
N ALA A 436 4.84 25.04 18.76
CA ALA A 436 3.86 25.98 18.23
C ALA A 436 3.86 25.97 16.69
N GLY A 437 2.68 25.94 16.07
CA GLY A 437 2.53 25.97 14.61
C GLY A 437 2.64 24.60 13.93
N ILE A 438 2.81 23.52 14.69
CA ILE A 438 2.68 22.13 14.23
C ILE A 438 1.51 21.48 14.98
N GLU A 439 0.80 20.57 14.31
CA GLU A 439 -0.19 19.71 14.95
C GLU A 439 -0.05 18.26 14.48
N LEU A 440 -0.49 17.32 15.33
CA LEU A 440 -0.59 15.91 14.96
C LEU A 440 -1.81 15.68 14.05
N ILE A 441 -1.71 14.67 13.18
CA ILE A 441 -2.87 14.16 12.46
C ILE A 441 -3.51 13.05 13.30
N GLY A 442 -4.67 13.34 13.90
CA GLY A 442 -5.38 12.42 14.79
C GLY A 442 -4.59 12.09 16.07
N ASP A 443 -4.79 10.88 16.60
CA ASP A 443 -4.07 10.38 17.78
C ASP A 443 -3.30 9.08 17.46
N PRO A 444 -2.04 9.15 17.01
CA PRO A 444 -1.24 7.96 16.73
C PRO A 444 -0.93 7.19 18.02
N LEU A 445 -1.16 5.88 18.01
CA LEU A 445 -1.04 5.01 19.19
C LEU A 445 0.06 3.95 19.09
N ILE A 446 0.76 3.87 17.95
CA ILE A 446 1.78 2.87 17.68
C ILE A 446 3.06 3.59 17.21
N SER A 447 3.79 3.06 16.24
CA SER A 447 5.15 3.50 15.88
C SER A 447 5.20 4.67 14.92
N VAL A 448 4.09 4.96 14.22
CA VAL A 448 4.00 6.06 13.25
C VAL A 448 3.46 7.31 13.92
N VAL A 449 4.18 8.42 13.81
CA VAL A 449 3.74 9.75 14.25
C VAL A 449 3.65 10.65 13.04
N SER A 450 2.44 11.10 12.70
CA SER A 450 2.20 12.03 11.61
C SER A 450 1.81 13.41 12.13
N PHE A 451 2.36 14.44 11.50
CA PHE A 451 2.14 15.83 11.86
C PHE A 451 2.15 16.73 10.63
N ARG A 452 1.56 17.92 10.77
CA ARG A 452 1.57 18.96 9.73
C ARG A 452 1.82 20.33 10.35
N ALA A 453 2.31 21.24 9.52
CA ALA A 453 2.39 22.64 9.89
C ALA A 453 1.05 23.35 9.66
N LEU A 454 0.72 24.28 10.56
CA LEU A 454 -0.44 25.15 10.48
C LEU A 454 -0.12 26.39 9.64
N ALA A 455 -1.09 26.85 8.86
CA ALA A 455 -0.95 28.08 8.08
C ALA A 455 -0.54 29.25 8.99
N PRO A 456 0.36 30.14 8.53
CA PRO A 456 0.90 30.24 7.16
C PRO A 456 2.12 29.34 6.86
N ILE A 457 2.56 28.48 7.78
CA ILE A 457 3.75 27.63 7.58
C ILE A 457 3.45 26.52 6.56
N ASN A 458 4.28 26.41 5.52
CA ASN A 458 4.17 25.34 4.54
C ASN A 458 4.79 24.05 5.07
N THR A 459 3.99 22.99 5.20
CA THR A 459 4.44 21.67 5.68
C THR A 459 5.56 21.09 4.82
N TYR A 460 5.51 21.25 3.50
CA TYR A 460 6.54 20.70 2.61
C TYR A 460 7.86 21.47 2.69
N ALA A 461 7.79 22.77 3.03
CA ALA A 461 8.98 23.57 3.30
C ALA A 461 9.70 23.09 4.56
N VAL A 462 8.94 22.69 5.60
CA VAL A 462 9.50 22.03 6.80
C VAL A 462 10.19 20.73 6.41
N ALA A 463 9.58 19.91 5.55
CA ALA A 463 10.17 18.65 5.08
C ALA A 463 11.50 18.88 4.35
N ASP A 464 11.59 19.91 3.50
CA ASP A 464 12.83 20.26 2.79
C ASP A 464 13.94 20.70 3.77
N LEU A 465 13.62 21.51 4.80
CA LEU A 465 14.60 21.91 5.82
C LEU A 465 15.10 20.72 6.66
N LEU A 466 14.19 19.81 7.03
CA LEU A 466 14.58 18.57 7.71
C LEU A 466 15.45 17.68 6.81
N SER A 467 15.16 17.61 5.52
CA SER A 467 15.97 16.84 4.56
C SER A 467 17.41 17.38 4.44
N ARG A 468 17.62 18.70 4.60
CA ARG A 468 18.97 19.30 4.66
C ARG A 468 19.74 18.93 5.94
N LYS A 469 19.07 18.35 6.93
CA LYS A 469 19.62 17.81 8.18
C LYS A 469 19.67 16.27 8.17
N ASP A 470 19.65 15.68 6.97
CA ASP A 470 19.69 14.25 6.69
C ASP A 470 18.47 13.45 7.20
N TRP A 471 17.36 14.12 7.50
CA TRP A 471 16.11 13.45 7.80
C TRP A 471 15.42 12.95 6.54
N HIS A 472 15.25 11.64 6.44
CA HIS A 472 14.50 10.98 5.37
C HIS A 472 13.11 10.59 5.88
N LEU A 473 12.26 11.61 6.04
CA LEU A 473 10.87 11.43 6.49
C LEU A 473 9.93 11.16 5.30
N ASN A 474 8.81 10.48 5.57
CA ASN A 474 7.81 10.30 4.52
C ASN A 474 6.96 11.56 4.39
N VAL A 475 6.84 12.04 3.16
CA VAL A 475 5.99 13.18 2.80
C VAL A 475 4.63 12.66 2.35
N LEU A 476 3.56 13.26 2.89
CA LEU A 476 2.19 12.82 2.72
C LEU A 476 1.35 13.91 2.04
N GLN A 477 0.17 13.52 1.54
CA GLN A 477 -0.76 14.42 0.88
C GLN A 477 -2.21 14.06 1.20
N ASN A 478 -3.11 15.05 1.06
CA ASN A 478 -4.55 14.94 1.33
C ASN A 478 -4.89 14.48 2.76
N PRO A 479 -4.44 15.20 3.81
CA PRO A 479 -3.84 16.55 3.79
C PRO A 479 -2.31 16.56 3.67
N PRO A 480 -1.68 17.72 3.37
CA PRO A 480 -0.22 17.89 3.52
C PRO A 480 0.20 17.50 4.94
N ALA A 481 1.16 16.58 5.03
CA ALA A 481 1.69 16.10 6.31
C ALA A 481 3.07 15.46 6.09
N ILE A 482 3.77 15.22 7.19
CA ILE A 482 5.00 14.44 7.27
C ILE A 482 4.75 13.33 8.29
N HIS A 483 5.39 12.18 8.15
CA HIS A 483 5.46 11.24 9.27
C HIS A 483 6.86 10.67 9.48
N ILE A 484 7.04 10.15 10.70
CA ILE A 484 8.11 9.22 11.04
C ILE A 484 7.51 7.90 11.52
N ALA A 485 7.94 6.80 10.92
CA ALA A 485 7.70 5.45 11.42
C ALA A 485 8.92 5.02 12.24
N CYS A 486 8.78 5.03 13.57
CA CYS A 486 9.87 4.69 14.48
C CYS A 486 10.26 3.22 14.34
N THR A 487 11.56 2.94 14.33
CA THR A 487 12.14 1.60 14.32
C THR A 487 13.19 1.46 15.42
N MET A 488 13.83 0.30 15.57
CA MET A 488 14.94 0.17 16.52
C MET A 488 16.05 1.19 16.26
N LEU A 489 16.30 1.54 14.99
CA LEU A 489 17.32 2.55 14.65
C LEU A 489 16.94 3.94 15.16
N THR A 490 15.66 4.32 15.05
CA THR A 490 15.17 5.59 15.62
C THR A 490 15.17 5.57 17.15
N SER A 491 15.01 4.39 17.75
CA SER A 491 15.04 4.21 19.21
C SER A 491 16.43 4.21 19.81
N ASN A 492 17.46 3.97 18.99
CA ASN A 492 18.83 4.02 19.42
C ASN A 492 19.34 5.47 19.51
N GLY A 493 19.94 5.83 20.64
CA GLY A 493 20.57 7.13 20.83
C GLY A 493 19.58 8.29 20.94
N ASN A 494 19.94 9.43 20.35
CA ASN A 494 19.26 10.72 20.56
C ASN A 494 18.36 11.15 19.39
N ALA A 495 18.08 10.27 18.43
CA ALA A 495 17.36 10.63 17.20
C ALA A 495 15.99 11.31 17.48
N ALA A 496 15.25 10.86 18.49
CA ALA A 496 13.99 11.52 18.87
C ALA A 496 14.18 12.98 19.34
N ASP A 497 15.22 13.25 20.14
CA ASP A 497 15.51 14.62 20.60
C ASP A 497 16.03 15.50 19.47
N GLU A 498 16.89 14.94 18.61
CA GLU A 498 17.37 15.62 17.42
C GLU A 498 16.22 15.99 16.48
N LEU A 499 15.27 15.08 16.25
CA LEU A 499 14.11 15.35 15.40
C LEU A 499 13.30 16.52 15.94
N LEU A 500 13.01 16.51 17.24
CA LEU A 500 12.18 17.56 17.86
C LEU A 500 12.87 18.92 17.79
N ARG A 501 14.18 18.97 18.08
CA ARG A 501 14.99 20.19 17.98
C ARG A 501 15.07 20.68 16.53
N ASP A 502 15.34 19.80 15.59
CA ASP A 502 15.48 20.17 14.17
C ASP A 502 14.13 20.60 13.57
N LEU A 503 13.04 19.99 14.00
CA LEU A 503 11.67 20.39 13.64
C LEU A 503 11.32 21.78 14.18
N GLU A 504 11.62 22.05 15.44
CA GLU A 504 11.40 23.38 16.05
C GLU A 504 12.23 24.45 15.33
N ASN A 505 13.50 24.16 15.01
CA ASN A 505 14.37 25.03 14.24
C ASN A 505 13.82 25.30 12.84
N ALA A 506 13.38 24.26 12.11
CA ALA A 506 12.81 24.40 10.78
C ALA A 506 11.54 25.28 10.78
N VAL A 507 10.67 25.11 11.78
CA VAL A 507 9.48 25.95 11.96
C VAL A 507 9.85 27.41 12.27
N SER A 508 10.83 27.62 13.14
CA SER A 508 11.35 28.96 13.48
C SER A 508 11.98 29.66 12.27
N GLU A 509 12.72 28.92 11.45
CA GLU A 509 13.35 29.43 10.23
C GLU A 509 12.29 29.88 9.22
N ILE A 510 11.27 29.06 8.96
CA ILE A 510 10.19 29.42 8.01
C ILE A 510 9.35 30.60 8.52
N ARG A 511 9.20 30.77 9.84
CA ARG A 511 8.54 31.95 10.41
C ARG A 511 9.30 33.24 10.15
N LYS A 512 10.64 33.17 10.16
CA LYS A 512 11.51 34.34 9.90
C LYS A 512 11.60 34.63 8.40
N ASP A 513 11.69 33.57 7.60
CA ASP A 513 11.75 33.64 6.15
C ASP A 513 10.86 32.55 5.53
N PRO A 514 9.66 32.89 5.05
CA PRO A 514 8.75 31.95 4.38
C PRO A 514 9.38 31.23 3.17
N GLU A 515 10.46 31.75 2.62
CA GLU A 515 11.13 31.25 1.42
C GLU A 515 12.26 30.25 1.75
N ALA A 516 12.65 30.11 3.02
CA ALA A 516 13.79 29.30 3.46
C ALA A 516 13.69 27.81 3.05
N GLY A 517 12.47 27.27 2.99
CA GLY A 517 12.20 25.87 2.67
C GLY A 517 11.81 25.60 1.21
N LYS A 518 12.27 26.40 0.24
CA LYS A 518 12.12 26.11 -1.19
C LYS A 518 13.05 24.97 -1.64
N GLY A 519 12.63 23.72 -1.43
CA GLY A 519 13.35 22.54 -1.92
C GLY A 519 12.55 21.70 -2.90
N ALA A 520 13.06 20.49 -3.16
CA ALA A 520 12.50 19.59 -4.16
C ALA A 520 11.12 19.07 -3.74
N VAL A 521 10.90 18.84 -2.45
CA VAL A 521 9.64 18.32 -1.93
C VAL A 521 8.54 19.38 -2.09
N ALA A 522 8.78 20.60 -1.62
CA ALA A 522 7.84 21.71 -1.74
C ALA A 522 7.49 22.01 -3.20
N ALA A 523 8.47 21.93 -4.11
CA ALA A 523 8.23 22.08 -5.54
C ALA A 523 7.33 20.96 -6.09
N ILE A 524 7.66 19.69 -5.86
CA ILE A 524 6.90 18.54 -6.39
C ILE A 524 5.46 18.56 -5.86
N TYR A 525 5.27 18.67 -4.55
CA TYR A 525 3.94 18.59 -3.95
C TYR A 525 3.15 19.88 -4.13
N GLY A 526 3.80 21.04 -4.21
CA GLY A 526 3.17 22.31 -4.59
C GLY A 526 2.63 22.26 -6.02
N THR A 527 3.42 21.79 -6.98
CA THR A 527 2.98 21.58 -8.37
C THR A 527 1.92 20.48 -8.47
N ALA A 528 2.09 19.35 -7.79
CA ALA A 528 1.12 18.27 -7.79
C ALA A 528 -0.24 18.69 -7.20
N ALA A 529 -0.25 19.64 -6.25
CA ALA A 529 -1.48 20.21 -5.71
C ALA A 529 -2.16 21.21 -6.67
N SER A 530 -1.38 21.93 -7.50
CA SER A 530 -1.90 22.94 -8.44
C SER A 530 -2.34 22.37 -9.79
N VAL A 531 -1.87 21.18 -10.19
CA VAL A 531 -2.25 20.51 -11.45
C VAL A 531 -3.65 19.86 -11.35
N PRO A 532 -4.66 20.35 -12.08
CA PRO A 532 -6.02 19.79 -12.00
C PRO A 532 -6.15 18.41 -12.65
N ASP A 533 -5.34 18.15 -13.68
CA ASP A 533 -5.31 16.87 -14.40
C ASP A 533 -4.33 15.89 -13.75
N ARG A 534 -4.85 15.00 -12.91
CA ARG A 534 -4.05 13.97 -12.23
C ARG A 534 -3.39 12.98 -13.20
N THR A 535 -3.82 12.89 -14.46
CA THR A 535 -3.17 12.02 -15.45
C THR A 535 -1.74 12.48 -15.77
N ILE A 536 -1.47 13.78 -15.67
CA ILE A 536 -0.11 14.33 -15.85
C ILE A 536 0.82 13.84 -14.75
N ILE A 537 0.35 13.80 -13.50
CA ILE A 537 1.14 13.27 -12.38
C ILE A 537 1.42 11.79 -12.61
N ALA A 538 0.42 11.02 -13.05
CA ALA A 538 0.61 9.60 -13.37
C ALA A 538 1.65 9.40 -14.49
N ASP A 539 1.63 10.23 -15.54
CA ASP A 539 2.61 10.17 -16.63
C ASP A 539 4.03 10.48 -16.13
N VAL A 540 4.21 11.51 -15.28
CA VAL A 540 5.51 11.82 -14.65
C VAL A 540 5.97 10.68 -13.73
N THR A 541 5.07 10.09 -12.94
CA THR A 541 5.38 8.93 -12.09
C THR A 541 5.79 7.72 -12.93
N ARG A 542 5.18 7.47 -14.09
CA ARG A 542 5.66 6.40 -15.00
C ARG A 542 7.06 6.68 -15.52
N GLY A 543 7.36 7.93 -15.90
CA GLY A 543 8.72 8.30 -16.30
C GLY A 543 9.75 8.15 -15.17
N PHE A 544 9.38 8.40 -13.90
CA PHE A 544 10.21 8.05 -12.75
C PHE A 544 10.49 6.54 -12.67
N LEU A 545 9.48 5.69 -12.90
CA LEU A 545 9.65 4.24 -12.91
C LEU A 545 10.57 3.78 -14.06
N ASP A 546 10.43 4.38 -15.25
CA ASP A 546 11.33 4.09 -16.38
C ASP A 546 12.78 4.46 -16.01
N ALA A 547 12.98 5.60 -15.35
CA ALA A 547 14.30 6.06 -14.90
C ALA A 547 14.98 5.11 -13.90
N LEU A 548 14.23 4.34 -13.10
CA LEU A 548 14.80 3.33 -12.17
C LEU A 548 15.58 2.22 -12.88
N THR A 549 15.28 1.98 -14.16
CA THR A 549 15.90 0.90 -14.97
C THR A 549 16.84 1.44 -16.04
N LYS A 550 17.07 2.76 -16.06
CA LYS A 550 17.97 3.41 -17.01
C LYS A 550 19.41 3.31 -16.56
N ILE A 551 20.28 3.10 -17.54
CA ILE A 551 21.73 3.03 -17.45
C ILE A 551 22.31 3.77 -18.65
#